data_AF-A0A1F2XT14-F1
#
_entry.id   AF-A0A1F2XT14-F1
#
_cell.length_a   1.000
_cell.length_b   1.000
_cell.length_c   1.000
_cell.angle_alpha   90.00
_cell.angle_beta   90.00
_cell.angle_gamma   90.00
#
_symmetry.space_group_name_H-M   'P 1'
#
loop_
_entity.id
_entity.type
_entity.pdbx_description
1 polymer ?
#
loop_
_entity_poly.entity_id
_entity_poly.type
_entity_poly.pdbx_seq_one_letter_code
_entity_poly.pdbx_strand_id
1 'polypeptide(L)'
;MRADGTGLTPLTPAHIFAVEQTWSPDGRKIAFVGSRGEFPNYIDEMYMMNADGSGLRRLTRNADDSDPTWSPDGSWIAFVRGGSSGSIYVISSDGRGLRRLTRGKYDSSPAWQASLSSR
;
A
#
# COMPACT_ATOMS: atom_id res chain seq x y z
N MET A 1 -16.50 12.53 4.47
CA MET A 1 -15.59 12.77 5.61
C MET A 1 -15.86 14.17 6.15
N ARG A 2 -16.01 14.36 7.46
CA ARG A 2 -16.05 15.69 8.09
C ARG A 2 -14.71 15.97 8.78
N ALA A 3 -14.32 17.23 8.84
CA ALA A 3 -13.04 17.67 9.41
C ALA A 3 -12.94 17.53 10.95
N ASP A 4 -14.02 17.13 11.62
CA ASP A 4 -14.15 17.02 13.08
C ASP A 4 -13.87 15.61 13.65
N GLY A 5 -13.49 14.65 12.79
CA GLY A 5 -13.21 13.27 13.20
C GLY A 5 -14.46 12.45 13.57
N THR A 6 -15.66 12.97 13.36
CA THR A 6 -16.92 12.24 13.59
C THR A 6 -17.45 11.61 12.30
N GLY A 7 -18.29 10.57 12.44
CA GLY A 7 -18.88 9.86 11.30
C GLY A 7 -17.93 8.86 10.65
N LEU A 8 -17.05 8.22 11.43
CA LEU A 8 -16.23 7.11 10.96
C LEU A 8 -17.14 5.93 10.59
N THR A 9 -17.30 5.68 9.30
CA THR A 9 -17.79 4.39 8.81
C THR A 9 -16.59 3.44 8.76
N PRO A 10 -16.63 2.28 9.42
CA PRO A 10 -15.60 1.26 9.23
C PRO A 10 -15.58 0.88 7.75
N LEU A 11 -14.50 1.22 7.05
CA LEU A 11 -14.35 0.96 5.60
C LEU A 11 -13.81 -0.45 5.32
N THR A 12 -13.48 -1.23 6.35
CA THR A 12 -12.97 -2.60 6.25
C THR A 12 -13.91 -3.60 6.93
N PRO A 13 -14.12 -4.81 6.34
CA PRO A 13 -14.72 -5.93 7.07
C PRO A 13 -13.91 -6.24 8.33
N ALA A 14 -14.57 -6.72 9.38
CA ALA A 14 -14.10 -6.83 10.77
C ALA A 14 -12.82 -7.68 11.05
N HIS A 15 -12.06 -8.05 10.03
CA HIS A 15 -10.79 -8.78 10.13
C HIS A 15 -9.62 -8.15 9.37
N ILE A 16 -9.75 -6.90 8.89
CA ILE A 16 -8.63 -6.17 8.28
C ILE A 16 -8.29 -4.97 9.17
N PHE A 17 -7.17 -5.07 9.88
CA PHE A 17 -6.53 -3.93 10.51
C PHE A 17 -5.72 -3.19 9.45
N ALA A 18 -6.04 -1.92 9.20
CA ALA A 18 -5.24 -1.05 8.36
C ALA A 18 -4.19 -0.39 9.24
N VAL A 19 -2.95 -0.86 9.15
CA VAL A 19 -1.84 -0.38 9.99
C VAL A 19 -1.07 0.76 9.34
N GLU A 20 -1.06 0.80 8.00
CA GLU A 20 -0.32 1.78 7.20
C GLU A 20 -1.10 2.12 5.93
N GLN A 21 -1.26 3.41 5.61
CA GLN A 21 -2.01 3.87 4.43
C GLN A 21 -1.33 5.04 3.70
N THR A 22 -1.54 5.09 2.38
CA THR A 22 -1.09 6.18 1.52
C THR A 22 -2.13 6.52 0.45
N TRP A 23 -2.26 7.80 0.15
CA TRP A 23 -3.20 8.31 -0.86
C TRP A 23 -2.53 8.37 -2.23
N SER A 24 -3.28 8.06 -3.28
CA SER A 24 -2.83 8.36 -4.64
C SER A 24 -2.66 9.87 -4.81
N PRO A 25 -1.75 10.34 -5.69
CA PRO A 25 -1.47 11.76 -5.86
C PRO A 25 -2.69 12.59 -6.27
N ASP A 26 -3.64 11.98 -6.99
CA ASP A 26 -4.90 12.58 -7.40
C ASP A 26 -5.99 12.53 -6.31
N GLY A 27 -5.71 11.93 -5.16
CA GLY A 27 -6.64 11.77 -4.04
C GLY A 27 -7.79 10.80 -4.28
N ARG A 28 -7.79 10.04 -5.39
CA ARG A 28 -8.93 9.17 -5.78
C ARG A 28 -8.87 7.77 -5.20
N LYS A 29 -7.69 7.33 -4.76
CA LYS A 29 -7.45 5.96 -4.28
C LYS A 29 -6.63 5.99 -2.99
N ILE A 30 -6.82 4.94 -2.20
CA ILE A 30 -6.05 4.66 -0.99
C ILE A 30 -5.41 3.30 -1.19
N ALA A 31 -4.09 3.22 -1.03
CA ALA A 31 -3.37 1.96 -0.88
C ALA A 31 -3.03 1.78 0.60
N PHE A 32 -3.17 0.57 1.11
CA PHE A 32 -2.95 0.30 2.53
C PHE A 32 -2.53 -1.15 2.76
N VAL A 33 -1.90 -1.38 3.91
CA VAL A 33 -1.58 -2.72 4.41
C VAL A 33 -2.77 -3.24 5.18
N GLY A 34 -3.24 -4.43 4.81
CA GLY A 34 -4.32 -5.12 5.50
C GLY A 34 -3.82 -6.45 6.09
N SER A 35 -3.90 -6.58 7.42
CA SER A 35 -3.58 -7.83 8.10
C SER A 35 -4.72 -8.84 7.93
N ARG A 36 -4.40 -10.07 7.56
CA ARG A 36 -5.37 -11.17 7.48
C ARG A 36 -4.90 -12.38 8.28
N GLY A 37 -5.80 -12.96 9.05
CA GLY A 37 -5.52 -14.13 9.90
C GLY A 37 -5.69 -13.77 11.37
N GLU A 38 -5.28 -14.68 12.24
CA GLU A 38 -5.35 -14.50 13.69
C GLU A 38 -3.94 -14.58 14.28
N PHE A 39 -3.71 -13.89 15.39
CA PHE A 39 -2.43 -13.96 16.10
C PHE A 39 -2.06 -15.42 16.45
N PRO A 40 -0.80 -15.83 16.28
CA PRO A 40 0.36 -15.05 15.82
C PRO A 40 0.58 -15.10 14.28
N ASN A 41 -0.35 -15.67 13.52
CA ASN A 41 -0.18 -16.04 12.11
C ASN A 41 -0.87 -15.08 11.13
N TYR A 42 -1.00 -13.79 11.47
CA TYR A 42 -1.50 -12.82 10.50
C TYR A 42 -0.46 -12.60 9.41
N ILE A 43 -0.94 -12.32 8.20
CA ILE A 43 -0.14 -11.93 7.05
C ILE A 43 -0.54 -10.53 6.60
N ASP A 44 0.45 -9.68 6.35
CA ASP A 44 0.27 -8.30 5.95
C ASP A 44 0.38 -8.15 4.44
N GLU A 45 -0.68 -7.64 3.82
CA GLU A 45 -0.79 -7.63 2.37
C GLU A 45 -1.26 -6.27 1.87
N MET A 46 -0.92 -5.96 0.62
CA MET A 46 -1.31 -4.72 -0.02
C MET A 46 -2.76 -4.80 -0.51
N TYR A 47 -3.54 -3.80 -0.15
CA TYR A 47 -4.88 -3.55 -0.64
C TYR A 47 -4.98 -2.16 -1.26
N MET A 48 -6.03 -1.96 -2.06
CA MET A 48 -6.39 -0.66 -2.60
C MET A 48 -7.90 -0.52 -2.66
N MET A 49 -8.38 0.69 -2.41
CA MET A 49 -9.79 1.07 -2.57
C MET A 49 -9.90 2.48 -3.14
N ASN A 50 -11.11 2.85 -3.59
CA ASN A 50 -11.43 4.22 -3.94
C ASN A 50 -11.50 5.08 -2.66
N ALA A 51 -11.33 6.40 -2.80
CA ALA A 51 -11.38 7.36 -1.71
C ALA A 51 -12.71 7.36 -0.92
N ASP A 52 -13.80 6.93 -1.57
CA ASP A 52 -15.12 6.78 -0.95
C ASP A 52 -15.31 5.44 -0.22
N GLY A 53 -14.27 4.60 -0.18
CA GLY A 53 -14.28 3.26 0.42
C GLY A 53 -14.81 2.16 -0.50
N SER A 54 -15.29 2.49 -1.69
CA SER A 54 -15.75 1.49 -2.67
C SER A 54 -14.58 0.82 -3.40
N GLY A 55 -14.87 -0.28 -4.10
CA GLY A 55 -13.88 -0.91 -4.98
C GLY A 55 -12.68 -1.52 -4.27
N LEU A 56 -12.85 -1.96 -3.02
CA LEU A 56 -11.82 -2.67 -2.27
C LEU A 56 -11.30 -3.87 -3.07
N ARG A 57 -9.99 -3.91 -3.28
CA ARG A 57 -9.30 -4.99 -3.97
C ARG A 57 -7.96 -5.28 -3.35
N ARG A 58 -7.61 -6.56 -3.36
CA ARG A 58 -6.30 -7.07 -2.93
C ARG A 58 -5.30 -6.93 -4.08
N LEU A 59 -4.11 -6.41 -3.79
CA LEU A 59 -3.01 -6.22 -4.74
C LEU A 59 -1.97 -7.32 -4.63
N THR A 60 -1.72 -7.83 -3.43
CA THR A 60 -0.73 -8.89 -3.18
C THR A 60 -1.31 -10.05 -2.37
N ARG A 61 -0.69 -11.23 -2.47
CA ARG A 61 -1.17 -12.46 -1.80
C ARG A 61 -0.02 -13.20 -1.14
N ASN A 62 -0.27 -13.74 0.05
CA ASN A 62 0.63 -14.55 0.87
C ASN A 62 1.99 -13.89 1.01
N ALA A 63 1.98 -12.63 1.42
CA ALA A 63 3.14 -11.79 1.56
C ALA A 63 3.18 -11.15 2.96
N ASP A 64 4.33 -10.55 3.26
CA ASP A 64 4.59 -9.76 4.44
C ASP A 64 5.03 -8.38 3.92
N ASP A 65 4.04 -7.58 3.55
CA ASP A 65 4.19 -6.31 2.83
C ASP A 65 3.93 -5.11 3.76
N SER A 66 4.78 -4.10 3.67
CA SER A 66 4.70 -2.87 4.48
C SER A 66 5.19 -1.63 3.74
N ASP A 67 5.08 -0.47 4.37
CA ASP A 67 5.56 0.85 3.93
C ASP A 67 5.15 1.23 2.48
N PRO A 68 3.85 1.24 2.15
CA PRO A 68 3.43 1.58 0.79
C PRO A 68 3.59 3.07 0.47
N THR A 69 4.05 3.37 -0.75
CA THR A 69 4.16 4.72 -1.28
C THR A 69 3.78 4.80 -2.76
N TRP A 70 3.02 5.81 -3.15
CA TRP A 70 2.63 6.04 -4.54
C TRP A 70 3.73 6.73 -5.33
N SER A 71 3.88 6.34 -6.60
CA SER A 71 4.64 7.15 -7.55
C SER A 71 3.90 8.47 -7.83
N PRO A 72 4.62 9.56 -8.15
CA PRO A 72 4.01 10.88 -8.34
C PRO A 72 3.03 10.94 -9.51
N ASP A 73 3.21 10.06 -10.50
CA ASP A 73 2.32 9.91 -11.66
C ASP A 73 1.11 9.00 -11.37
N GLY A 74 0.99 8.44 -10.17
CA GLY A 74 -0.10 7.54 -9.78
C GLY A 74 -0.10 6.18 -10.49
N SER A 75 0.96 5.83 -11.21
CA SER A 75 1.00 4.59 -12.00
C SER A 75 1.50 3.39 -11.19
N TRP A 76 2.25 3.61 -10.13
CA TRP A 76 2.92 2.57 -9.35
C TRP A 76 2.77 2.79 -7.84
N ILE A 77 2.87 1.69 -7.11
CA ILE A 77 3.00 1.66 -5.66
C ILE A 77 4.30 0.91 -5.36
N ALA A 78 5.23 1.55 -4.64
CA ALA A 78 6.38 0.88 -4.05
C ALA A 78 6.07 0.47 -2.62
N PHE A 79 6.66 -0.63 -2.16
CA PHE A 79 6.45 -1.16 -0.82
C PHE A 79 7.61 -2.09 -0.44
N VAL A 80 7.76 -2.37 0.84
CA VAL A 80 8.72 -3.34 1.39
C VAL A 80 8.05 -4.71 1.43
N ARG A 81 8.78 -5.77 1.07
CA ARG A 81 8.32 -7.16 1.23
C ARG A 81 9.36 -8.01 1.93
N GLY A 82 8.93 -8.78 2.93
CA GLY A 82 9.73 -9.75 3.67
C GLY A 82 10.15 -9.29 5.06
N GLY A 83 9.38 -8.38 5.67
CA GLY A 83 9.54 -7.90 7.04
C GLY A 83 10.97 -7.42 7.32
N SER A 84 11.57 -7.98 8.37
CA SER A 84 12.92 -7.61 8.83
C SER A 84 14.04 -7.93 7.86
N SER A 85 13.82 -8.72 6.80
CA SER A 85 14.80 -8.98 5.73
C SER A 85 14.33 -8.39 4.39
N GLY A 86 13.51 -7.34 4.46
CA GLY A 86 12.74 -6.83 3.35
C GLY A 86 13.55 -6.34 2.16
N SER A 87 12.89 -6.33 1.00
CA SER A 87 13.35 -5.65 -0.22
C SER A 87 12.25 -4.78 -0.78
N ILE A 88 12.63 -3.81 -1.59
CA ILE A 88 11.67 -2.92 -2.25
C ILE A 88 11.08 -3.60 -3.47
N TYR A 89 9.76 -3.62 -3.53
CA TYR A 89 8.96 -4.07 -4.67
C TYR A 89 8.14 -2.91 -5.22
N VAL A 90 7.70 -3.06 -6.47
CA VAL A 90 6.69 -2.21 -7.07
C VAL A 90 5.57 -3.04 -7.68
N ILE A 91 4.37 -2.50 -7.65
CA ILE A 91 3.21 -3.00 -8.36
C ILE A 91 2.48 -1.84 -9.04
N SER A 92 1.93 -2.07 -10.23
CA SER A 92 1.12 -1.08 -10.92
C SER A 92 -0.14 -0.78 -10.11
N SER A 93 -0.69 0.42 -10.23
CA SER A 93 -1.93 0.82 -9.56
C SER A 93 -3.15 0.01 -10.01
N ASP A 94 -3.07 -0.67 -11.16
CA ASP A 94 -4.05 -1.67 -11.59
C ASP A 94 -3.81 -3.07 -11.02
N GLY A 95 -2.80 -3.24 -10.15
CA GLY A 95 -2.37 -4.46 -9.49
C GLY A 95 -1.60 -5.46 -10.35
N ARG A 96 -1.11 -5.07 -11.53
CA ARG A 96 -0.26 -5.92 -12.38
C ARG A 96 1.22 -5.59 -12.20
N GLY A 97 2.07 -6.40 -12.84
CA GLY A 97 3.50 -6.07 -12.99
C GLY A 97 4.29 -6.05 -11.68
N LEU A 98 3.86 -6.83 -10.69
CA LEU A 98 4.58 -6.98 -9.42
C LEU A 98 6.02 -7.43 -9.69
N ARG A 99 7.00 -6.63 -9.25
CA ARG A 99 8.42 -6.94 -9.42
C ARG A 99 9.27 -6.37 -8.28
N ARG A 100 10.37 -7.06 -8.00
CA ARG A 100 11.39 -6.64 -7.03
C ARG A 100 12.31 -5.60 -7.68
N LEU A 101 12.59 -4.49 -6.99
CA LEU A 101 13.52 -3.45 -7.44
C LEU A 101 14.91 -3.60 -6.83
N THR A 102 15.02 -3.96 -5.56
CA THR A 102 16.31 -4.10 -4.87
C THR A 102 16.62 -5.55 -4.58
N ARG A 103 17.90 -5.93 -4.61
CA ARG A 103 18.37 -7.29 -4.25
C ARG A 103 19.06 -7.34 -2.89
N GLY A 104 19.11 -6.21 -2.19
CA GLY A 104 19.64 -6.09 -0.83
C GLY A 104 18.78 -6.83 0.20
N LYS A 105 19.29 -6.87 1.43
CA LYS A 105 18.51 -7.24 2.62
C LYS A 105 18.35 -5.96 3.45
N TYR A 106 17.26 -5.86 4.19
CA TYR A 106 16.99 -4.76 5.12
C TYR A 106 16.66 -3.42 4.43
N ASP A 107 16.11 -3.43 3.22
CA ASP A 107 15.64 -2.20 2.58
C ASP A 107 14.30 -1.77 3.19
N SER A 108 14.15 -0.50 3.57
CA SER A 108 12.94 0.04 4.20
C SER A 108 12.55 1.41 3.63
N SER A 109 11.34 1.87 3.96
CA SER A 109 10.88 3.24 3.71
C SER A 109 11.11 3.77 2.28
N PRO A 110 10.58 3.08 1.25
CA PRO A 110 10.69 3.56 -0.12
C PRO A 110 10.06 4.95 -0.27
N ALA A 111 10.68 5.79 -1.10
CA ALA A 111 10.17 7.10 -1.47
C ALA A 111 10.36 7.34 -2.96
N TRP A 112 9.39 8.03 -3.58
CA TRP A 112 9.50 8.46 -4.97
C TRP A 112 9.84 9.94 -5.03
N GLN A 113 10.66 10.31 -6.00
CA GLN A 113 10.89 11.71 -6.36
C GLN A 113 10.37 11.95 -7.78
N ALA A 114 9.69 13.09 -7.98
CA ALA A 114 9.38 13.54 -9.33
C ALA A 114 10.69 13.90 -10.04
N SER A 115 10.96 13.31 -11.20
CA SER A 115 12.04 13.82 -12.04
C SER A 115 11.56 15.13 -12.67
N LEU A 116 12.17 16.25 -12.29
CA LEU A 116 12.08 17.46 -13.10
C LEU A 116 12.89 17.19 -14.38
N SER A 117 12.20 16.95 -15.49
CA SER A 117 12.86 17.00 -16.80
C SER A 117 13.25 18.46 -17.03
N SER A 118 14.52 18.81 -16.81
CA SER A 118 15.07 20.07 -17.27
C SER A 118 14.98 20.10 -18.80
N ARG A 119 14.23 21.06 -19.33
CA ARG A 119 14.31 21.45 -20.75
C ARG A 119 15.47 22.40 -20.94
#